data_AF-A0A645BLB8-F1
#
_entry.id   AF-A0A645BLB8-F1
#
_cell.length_a   1.000
_cell.length_b   1.000
_cell.length_c   1.000
_cell.angle_alpha   90.00
_cell.angle_beta   90.00
_cell.angle_gamma   90.00
#
_symmetry.space_group_name_H-M   'P 1'
#
loop_
_entity.id
_entity.type
_entity.pdbx_description
1 polymer ?
#
loop_
_entity_poly.entity_id
_entity_poly.type
_entity_poly.pdbx_seq_one_letter_code
_entity_poly.pdbx_strand_id
1 'polypeptide(L)' 'MNTDTAVAPIDPEILSRMPESFQLFYQIQQEAAEEVRQILENVKTGKTTIEEEKLKRGIK' A
#
# COMPACT_ATOMS: atom_id res chain seq x y z
N MET A 1 -17.28 4.16 -8.09
CA MET A 1 -16.67 3.06 -7.32
C MET A 1 -15.81 3.71 -6.26
N ASN A 2 -16.19 3.64 -4.99
CA ASN A 2 -15.43 4.25 -3.90
C ASN A 2 -14.28 3.30 -3.55
N THR A 3 -13.10 3.52 -4.12
CA THR A 3 -11.86 2.86 -3.71
C THR A 3 -11.29 3.54 -2.47
N ASP A 4 -12.11 3.68 -1.44
CA ASP A 4 -11.71 4.25 -0.15
C ASP A 4 -11.34 3.10 0.80
N THR A 5 -10.41 2.25 0.35
CA THR A 5 -9.75 1.25 1.18
C THR A 5 -8.47 1.85 1.76
N ALA A 6 -8.50 3.14 2.14
CA ALA A 6 -7.42 3.72 2.90
C ALA A 6 -7.44 3.09 4.29
N VAL A 7 -6.37 2.38 4.66
CA VAL A 7 -6.18 1.93 6.05
C VAL A 7 -6.10 3.20 6.89
N ALA A 8 -7.17 3.50 7.63
CA ALA A 8 -7.21 4.67 8.49
C ALA A 8 -6.00 4.62 9.43
N PRO A 9 -5.22 5.71 9.54
CA PRO A 9 -4.03 5.71 10.37
C PRO A 9 -4.42 5.47 11.83
N ILE A 10 -3.83 4.44 12.44
CA ILE A 10 -3.94 4.18 13.87
C ILE A 10 -3.06 5.19 14.60
N ASP A 11 -3.57 5.74 15.71
CA ASP A 11 -2.79 6.62 16.58
C ASP A 11 -1.48 5.91 17.01
N PRO A 12 -0.31 6.55 16.87
CA PRO A 12 0.98 5.94 17.22
C PRO A 12 1.07 5.48 18.68
N GLU A 13 0.43 6.19 19.61
CA GLU A 13 0.39 5.80 21.03
C GLU A 13 -0.39 4.51 21.21
N ILE A 14 -1.52 4.37 20.51
CA ILE A 14 -2.31 3.13 20.51
C ILE A 14 -1.53 1.99 19.86
N LEU A 15 -0.91 2.23 18.71
CA LEU A 15 -0.13 1.22 17.99
C LEU A 15 1.03 0.68 18.85
N SER A 16 1.73 1.56 19.58
CA SER A 16 2.85 1.17 20.45
C SER A 16 2.46 0.24 21.60
N ARG A 17 1.18 0.24 21.99
CA ARG A 17 0.63 -0.61 23.07
C ARG A 17 0.10 -1.94 22.55
N MET A 18 0.01 -2.13 21.24
CA MET A 18 -0.47 -3.37 20.63
C MET A 18 0.63 -4.44 20.62
N PRO A 19 0.27 -5.74 20.51
CA PRO A 19 1.25 -6.80 20.35
C PRO A 19 2.18 -6.55 19.15
N GLU A 20 3.46 -6.93 19.27
CA GLU A 20 4.46 -6.74 18.21
C GLU A 20 4.03 -7.36 16.87
N SER A 21 3.36 -8.52 16.91
CA SER A 21 2.81 -9.16 15.71
C SER A 21 1.77 -8.29 14.99
N PHE A 22 0.97 -7.54 15.75
CA PHE A 22 0.00 -6.61 15.18
C PHE A 22 0.69 -5.35 14.64
N GLN A 23 1.70 -4.84 15.34
CA GLN A 23 2.51 -3.71 14.86
C GLN A 23 3.18 -4.04 13.52
N LEU A 24 3.79 -5.24 13.43
CA LEU A 24 4.38 -5.74 12.19
C LEU A 24 3.34 -5.89 11.08
N PHE A 25 2.18 -6.48 11.38
CA PHE A 25 1.10 -6.60 10.41
C PHE A 25 0.67 -5.22 9.89
N TYR A 26 0.49 -4.25 10.79
CA TYR A 26 0.10 -2.89 10.43
C TYR A 26 1.16 -2.20 9.55
N GLN A 27 2.45 -2.37 9.86
CA GLN A 27 3.55 -1.88 9.02
C GLN A 27 3.49 -2.47 7.60
N ILE A 28 3.32 -3.80 7.48
CA ILE A 28 3.19 -4.47 6.18
C ILE A 28 2.01 -3.91 5.37
N GLN A 29 0.87 -3.65 6.02
CA GLN A 29 -0.30 -3.07 5.36
C GLN A 29 -0.03 -1.64 4.85
N GLN A 30 0.66 -0.82 5.64
CA GLN A 30 1.03 0.55 5.24
C GLN A 30 2.01 0.55 4.07
N GLU A 31 3.03 -0.30 4.11
CA GLU A 31 4.00 -0.45 3.02
C GLU A 31 3.32 -0.90 1.71
N ALA A 32 2.43 -1.89 1.78
CA ALA A 32 1.68 -2.35 0.62
C ALA A 32 0.76 -1.26 0.04
N ALA A 33 0.09 -0.50 0.91
CA ALA A 33 -0.77 0.60 0.48
C ALA A 33 0.01 1.72 -0.20
N GLU A 34 1.20 2.07 0.32
CA GLU A 34 2.07 3.08 -0.27
C GLU A 34 2.62 2.62 -1.63
N GLU A 35 3.03 1.35 -1.74
CA GLU A 35 3.53 0.79 -3.00
C GLU A 35 2.45 0.86 -4.11
N VAL A 36 1.21 0.49 -3.78
CA VAL A 36 0.08 0.59 -4.73
C VAL A 36 -0.17 2.05 -5.10
N ARG A 37 -0.15 2.98 -4.15
CA ARG A 37 -0.33 4.42 -4.42
C ARG A 37 0.74 4.94 -5.36
N GLN A 38 1.99 4.57 -5.14
CA GLN A 38 3.11 4.98 -5.99
C GLN A 38 2.99 4.43 -7.41
N ILE A 39 2.55 3.18 -7.58
CA ILE A 39 2.26 2.59 -8.88
C ILE A 39 1.17 3.37 -9.60
N LEU A 40 0.06 3.65 -8.91
CA LEU A 40 -1.05 4.39 -9.50
C LEU A 40 -0.65 5.81 -9.92
N GLU A 41 0.15 6.51 -9.11
CA GLU A 41 0.67 7.83 -9.47
C GLU A 41 1.68 7.78 -10.62
N ASN A 42 2.53 6.75 -10.71
CA ASN A 42 3.42 6.55 -11.85
C ASN A 42 2.64 6.30 -13.15
N VAL A 43 1.56 5.53 -13.08
CA VAL A 43 0.65 5.30 -14.22
C VAL A 43 -0.07 6.58 -14.62
N LYS A 44 -0.62 7.31 -13.65
CA LYS A 44 -1.32 8.58 -13.87
C LYS A 44 -0.41 9.66 -14.49
N THR A 45 0.86 9.69 -14.09
CA THR A 45 1.86 10.62 -14.64
C THR A 45 2.53 10.12 -15.92
N GLY A 46 2.17 8.94 -16.41
CA GLY A 46 2.71 8.35 -17.64
C GLY A 46 4.16 7.87 -17.53
N LYS A 47 4.71 7.73 -16.31
CA LYS A 47 6.05 7.18 -16.08
C LYS A 47 6.14 5.69 -16.35
N THR A 48 5.03 4.98 -16.23
CA THR A 48 4.90 3.55 -16.55
C THR A 48 3.44 3.24 -16.93
N THR A 49 3.17 2.01 -17.36
CA THR A 49 1.82 1.50 -17.62
C THR A 49 1.44 0.37 -16.66
N ILE A 50 0.14 0.10 -16.52
CA ILE A 50 -0.34 -1.03 -15.71
C ILE A 50 0.20 -2.37 -16.21
N GLU A 51 0.33 -2.53 -17.54
CA GLU A 51 0.82 -3.77 -18.14
C GLU A 51 2.32 -3.98 -17.90
N GLU A 52 3.12 -2.91 -17.91
CA GLU A 52 4.53 -2.98 -17.51
C GLU A 52 4.69 -3.37 -16.03
N GLU A 53 3.87 -2.81 -15.14
CA GLU A 53 3.91 -3.13 -13.71
C GLU A 53 3.46 -4.57 -13.43
N LYS A 54 2.45 -5.09 -14.14
CA LYS A 54 2.07 -6.51 -14.09
C LYS A 54 3.20 -7.42 -14.56
N LEU A 55 3.85 -7.07 -15.68
CA LEU A 55 4.94 -7.85 -16.25
C LEU A 55 6.14 -7.94 -15.29
N LYS A 56 6.54 -6.82 -14.67
CA LYS A 56 7.61 -6.80 -13.64
C LYS A 56 7.31 -7.75 -12.48
N ARG A 57 6.03 -7.92 -12.14
CA ARG A 57 5.55 -8.78 -11.05
C ARG A 57 5.23 -10.22 -11.49
N GLY A 58 5.47 -10.55 -12.76
CA GLY A 58 5.20 -11.88 -13.31
C GLY A 58 3.71 -12.22 -13.43
N ILE A 59 2.82 -11.22 -13.38
CA ILE A 59 1.38 -11.39 -13.51
C ILE A 59 1.04 -11.40 -15.02
N LYS A 60 0.41 -12.47 -15.48
CA LYS A 60 -0.05 -12.66 -16.87
C LYS A 60 -1.53 -12.36 -17.00
#